data_AF-A0A1I5DUC5-F1
#
_entry.id   AF-A0A1I5DUC5-F1
#
_cell.length_a   1.000
_cell.length_b   1.000
_cell.length_c   1.000
_cell.angle_alpha   90.00
_cell.angle_beta   90.00
_cell.angle_gamma   90.00
#
_symmetry.space_group_name_H-M   'P 1'
#
loop_
_entity.id
_entity.type
_entity.pdbx_description
1 polymer ?
#
loop_
_entity_poly.entity_id
_entity_poly.type
_entity_poly.pdbx_seq_one_letter_code
_entity_poly.pdbx_strand_id
1 'polypeptide(L)'
;MNRAPLILSAGIGDARLTDHAWAEEMIGLTERARIGLLLLGDGHAAPFDALSIATWLAPRAGAVGLVPTIDTARALPDDVARGLAALDRATNGCAGWQPSTLMPPTVAESVPRGIDFVAATRGRWNEWCAADDRAPGDPPFPPAPLQGHPVLVQTDADPLWSHVAADIVVIDMDSPKPPPGQKCLLRTYTALAGLDQIEALYHDGIIDGIHLTPPYPRRGLQEFADTMLPALVERGLLPEARRTGTLRQRLGLAAMPHAIHPVPAG
;
A
#
# COMPACT_ATOMS: atom_id res chain seq x y z
N MET A 1 -25.54 10.07 4.95
CA MET A 1 -24.14 10.52 5.08
C MET A 1 -23.35 9.88 3.96
N ASN A 2 -22.67 10.67 3.12
CA ASN A 2 -21.90 10.11 1.99
C ASN A 2 -20.66 9.40 2.53
N ARG A 3 -20.55 8.09 2.28
CA ARG A 3 -19.39 7.28 2.65
C ARG A 3 -18.17 7.69 1.81
N ALA A 4 -16.96 7.48 2.34
CA ALA A 4 -15.75 7.63 1.56
C ALA A 4 -15.74 6.62 0.39
N PRO A 5 -15.30 7.00 -0.82
CA PRO A 5 -15.25 6.12 -1.98
C PRO A 5 -14.59 4.77 -1.71
N LEU A 6 -15.03 3.77 -2.47
CA LEU A 6 -14.46 2.45 -2.46
C LEU A 6 -12.95 2.51 -2.73
N ILE A 7 -12.16 1.83 -1.90
CA ILE A 7 -10.71 1.73 -2.10
C ILE A 7 -10.43 0.63 -3.13
N LEU A 8 -9.66 0.95 -4.16
CA LEU A 8 -9.17 -0.03 -5.12
C LEU A 8 -7.69 -0.30 -4.90
N SER A 9 -7.35 -1.56 -4.66
CA SER A 9 -5.98 -2.04 -4.56
C SER A 9 -5.74 -3.22 -5.49
N ALA A 10 -4.50 -3.45 -5.89
CA ALA A 10 -4.08 -4.66 -6.59
C ALA A 10 -2.73 -5.16 -6.06
N GLY A 11 -2.44 -6.44 -6.24
CA GLY A 11 -1.17 -7.07 -5.90
C GLY A 11 -0.53 -7.77 -7.10
N ILE A 12 0.78 -7.63 -7.26
CA ILE A 12 1.57 -8.30 -8.29
C ILE A 12 2.80 -8.95 -7.65
N GLY A 13 2.74 -10.29 -7.50
CA GLY A 13 3.88 -11.12 -7.06
C GLY A 13 4.74 -11.69 -8.20
N ASP A 14 4.45 -11.31 -9.45
CA ASP A 14 5.12 -11.87 -10.64
C ASP A 14 6.57 -11.37 -10.77
N ALA A 15 7.52 -12.30 -10.87
CA ALA A 15 8.94 -12.00 -10.98
C ALA A 15 9.30 -11.13 -12.21
N ARG A 16 8.44 -11.08 -13.23
CA ARG A 16 8.59 -10.20 -14.40
C ARG A 16 8.51 -8.71 -14.07
N LEU A 17 8.18 -8.32 -12.84
CA LEU A 17 8.41 -6.95 -12.36
C LEU A 17 9.88 -6.51 -12.46
N THR A 18 10.82 -7.45 -12.59
CA THR A 18 12.24 -7.16 -12.87
C THR A 18 12.52 -6.80 -14.33
N ASP A 19 11.61 -7.11 -15.26
CA ASP A 19 11.65 -6.63 -16.63
C ASP A 19 11.04 -5.23 -16.69
N HIS A 20 11.85 -4.24 -17.08
CA HIS A 20 11.43 -2.84 -17.07
C HIS A 20 10.23 -2.56 -17.98
N ALA A 21 10.18 -3.17 -19.18
CA ALA A 21 9.09 -2.93 -20.11
C ALA A 21 7.78 -3.54 -19.58
N TRP A 22 7.87 -4.72 -18.96
CA TRP A 22 6.72 -5.35 -18.34
C TRP A 22 6.23 -4.57 -17.12
N ALA A 23 7.13 -4.09 -16.26
CA ALA A 23 6.79 -3.27 -15.09
C ALA A 23 6.17 -1.91 -15.48
N GLU A 24 6.70 -1.25 -16.52
CA GLU A 24 6.12 -0.01 -17.09
C GLU A 24 4.70 -0.24 -17.61
N GLU A 25 4.47 -1.38 -18.26
CA GLU A 25 3.11 -1.73 -18.70
C GLU A 25 2.18 -1.96 -17.51
N MET A 26 2.63 -2.65 -16.47
CA MET A 26 1.79 -2.93 -15.29
C MET A 26 1.41 -1.66 -14.55
N ILE A 27 2.33 -0.70 -14.40
CA ILE A 27 1.98 0.59 -13.78
C ILE A 27 0.99 1.38 -14.66
N GLY A 28 1.15 1.34 -15.99
CA GLY A 28 0.19 1.94 -16.92
C GLY A 28 -1.21 1.32 -16.86
N LEU A 29 -1.31 0.00 -16.75
CA LEU A 29 -2.59 -0.69 -16.57
C LEU A 29 -3.22 -0.40 -15.21
N THR A 30 -2.42 -0.33 -14.15
CA THR A 30 -2.85 0.03 -12.79
C THR A 30 -3.45 1.43 -12.76
N GLU A 31 -2.80 2.38 -13.44
CA GLU A 31 -3.28 3.73 -13.67
C GLU A 31 -4.60 3.74 -14.44
N ARG A 32 -4.68 3.04 -15.59
CA ARG A 32 -5.93 2.93 -16.36
C ARG A 32 -7.09 2.32 -15.56
N ALA A 33 -6.80 1.32 -14.73
CA ALA A 33 -7.75 0.66 -13.84
C ALA A 33 -8.14 1.51 -12.61
N ARG A 34 -7.53 2.71 -12.44
CA ARG A 34 -7.73 3.60 -11.28
C ARG A 34 -7.49 2.90 -9.94
N ILE A 35 -6.59 1.93 -9.92
CA ILE A 35 -6.11 1.31 -8.69
C ILE A 35 -5.36 2.39 -7.90
N GLY A 36 -5.73 2.59 -6.63
CA GLY A 36 -5.11 3.59 -5.77
C GLY A 36 -3.86 3.11 -5.05
N LEU A 37 -3.66 1.79 -4.98
CA LEU A 37 -2.60 1.15 -4.20
C LEU A 37 -2.14 -0.16 -4.88
N LEU A 38 -0.86 -0.25 -5.24
CA LEU A 38 -0.25 -1.42 -5.86
C LEU A 38 0.75 -2.08 -4.90
N LEU A 39 0.43 -3.30 -4.48
CA LEU A 39 1.33 -4.18 -3.72
C LEU A 39 2.30 -4.87 -4.68
N LEU A 40 3.59 -4.72 -4.42
CA LEU A 40 4.68 -5.29 -5.20
C LEU A 40 5.29 -6.45 -4.41
N GLY A 41 5.18 -7.66 -4.95
CA GLY A 41 5.42 -8.91 -4.23
C GLY A 41 4.12 -9.51 -3.69
N ASP A 42 4.14 -10.80 -3.38
CA ASP A 42 3.08 -11.45 -2.63
C ASP A 42 3.66 -12.01 -1.33
N GLY A 43 2.81 -12.18 -0.32
CA GLY A 43 3.26 -12.63 1.00
C GLY A 43 4.02 -13.97 0.99
N HIS A 44 3.97 -14.74 -0.08
CA HIS A 44 4.56 -16.08 -0.17
C HIS A 44 5.89 -16.10 -0.92
N ALA A 45 6.20 -15.07 -1.70
CA ALA A 45 7.47 -14.89 -2.38
C ALA A 45 7.81 -13.41 -2.60
N ALA A 46 9.05 -13.05 -2.23
CA ALA A 46 9.72 -11.86 -2.75
C ALA A 46 10.79 -12.33 -3.76
N PRO A 47 10.42 -12.66 -5.02
CA PRO A 47 11.38 -13.11 -6.01
C PRO A 47 12.35 -11.99 -6.44
N PHE A 48 12.11 -10.75 -5.99
CA PHE A 48 12.90 -9.56 -6.22
C PHE A 48 12.85 -8.65 -4.99
N ASP A 49 13.77 -7.69 -4.92
CA ASP A 49 13.69 -6.61 -3.95
C ASP A 49 12.61 -5.59 -4.37
N ALA A 50 11.43 -5.73 -3.77
CA ALA A 50 10.26 -4.92 -4.11
C ALA A 50 10.48 -3.43 -3.84
N LEU A 51 11.27 -3.06 -2.82
CA LEU A 51 11.53 -1.65 -2.49
C LEU A 51 12.37 -0.96 -3.56
N SER A 52 13.37 -1.67 -4.10
CA SER A 52 14.15 -1.17 -5.23
C SER A 52 13.29 -0.97 -6.48
N ILE A 53 12.44 -1.96 -6.82
CA ILE A 53 11.52 -1.84 -7.97
C ILE A 53 10.52 -0.69 -7.76
N ALA A 54 9.94 -0.56 -6.56
CA ALA A 54 9.04 0.54 -6.21
C ALA A 54 9.71 1.91 -6.41
N THR A 55 10.95 2.05 -5.97
CA THR A 55 11.71 3.30 -6.08
C THR A 55 11.99 3.65 -7.55
N TRP A 56 12.31 2.66 -8.38
CA TRP A 56 12.48 2.87 -9.83
C TRP A 56 11.17 3.23 -10.54
N LEU A 57 10.04 2.67 -10.11
CA LEU A 57 8.70 2.99 -10.63
C LEU A 57 8.16 4.35 -10.17
N ALA A 58 8.68 4.91 -9.07
CA ALA A 58 8.14 6.11 -8.42
C ALA A 58 7.83 7.28 -9.38
N PRO A 59 8.71 7.66 -10.34
CA PRO A 59 8.42 8.76 -11.27
C PRO A 59 7.27 8.48 -12.26
N ARG A 60 6.89 7.22 -12.43
CA ARG A 60 5.86 6.74 -13.37
C ARG A 60 4.55 6.38 -12.68
N ALA A 61 4.56 6.32 -11.35
CA ALA A 61 3.43 5.83 -10.57
C ALA A 61 2.26 6.82 -10.46
N GLY A 62 2.39 8.04 -10.98
CA GLY A 62 1.29 9.01 -11.05
C GLY A 62 0.61 9.22 -9.68
N ALA A 63 -0.61 8.71 -9.53
CA ALA A 63 -1.34 8.74 -8.25
C ALA A 63 -1.50 7.35 -7.59
N VAL A 64 -0.90 6.30 -8.16
CA VAL A 64 -0.83 4.96 -7.55
C VAL A 64 0.10 5.01 -6.35
N GLY A 65 -0.37 4.53 -5.19
CA GLY A 65 0.49 4.27 -4.05
C GLY A 65 1.29 3.00 -4.23
N LEU A 66 2.61 3.05 -4.03
CA LEU A 66 3.50 1.89 -4.19
C LEU A 66 3.75 1.23 -2.84
N VAL A 67 3.46 -0.06 -2.73
CA VAL A 67 3.55 -0.85 -1.49
C VAL A 67 4.48 -2.05 -1.70
N PRO A 68 5.80 -1.88 -1.53
CA PRO A 68 6.70 -3.01 -1.55
C PRO A 68 6.46 -3.95 -0.37
N THR A 69 6.45 -5.25 -0.65
CA THR A 69 6.51 -6.31 0.37
C THR A 69 7.95 -6.43 0.88
N ILE A 70 8.12 -6.45 2.21
CA ILE A 70 9.41 -6.41 2.89
C ILE A 70 9.59 -7.68 3.72
N ASP A 71 10.62 -8.46 3.42
CA ASP A 71 11.03 -9.63 4.22
C ASP A 71 11.66 -9.19 5.55
N THR A 72 10.90 -9.30 6.65
CA THR A 72 11.38 -8.90 7.98
C THR A 72 12.51 -9.79 8.51
N ALA A 73 12.70 -10.99 7.93
CA ALA A 73 13.77 -11.92 8.31
C ALA A 73 15.13 -11.53 7.70
N ARG A 74 15.14 -10.76 6.61
CA ARG A 74 16.37 -10.37 5.90
C ARG A 74 16.65 -8.88 5.90
N ALA A 75 15.61 -8.06 5.92
CA ALA A 75 15.77 -6.61 5.92
C ALA A 75 16.27 -6.09 7.29
N LEU A 76 16.85 -4.90 7.27
CA LEU A 76 17.21 -4.13 8.46
C LEU A 76 16.24 -2.94 8.62
N PRO A 77 15.70 -2.68 9.83
CA PRO A 77 14.74 -1.58 10.04
C PRO A 77 15.25 -0.22 9.58
N ASP A 78 16.52 0.10 9.84
CA ASP A 78 17.11 1.42 9.50
C ASP A 78 17.22 1.64 7.98
N ASP A 79 17.54 0.58 7.24
CA ASP A 79 17.63 0.65 5.78
C ASP A 79 16.25 0.74 5.14
N VAL A 80 15.27 0.00 5.67
CA VAL A 80 13.87 0.08 5.23
C VAL A 80 13.26 1.44 5.56
N ALA A 81 13.51 1.98 6.76
CA ALA A 81 13.04 3.31 7.14
C ALA A 81 13.56 4.37 6.17
N ARG A 82 14.84 4.30 5.78
CA ARG A 82 15.47 5.24 4.85
C ARG A 82 14.94 5.07 3.43
N GLY A 83 14.85 3.84 2.94
CA GLY A 83 14.35 3.54 1.61
C GLY A 83 12.89 3.93 1.43
N LEU A 84 12.04 3.68 2.41
CA LEU A 84 10.64 4.10 2.38
C LEU A 84 10.46 5.62 2.50
N ALA A 85 11.30 6.32 3.28
CA ALA A 85 11.29 7.77 3.32
C ALA A 85 11.69 8.40 1.96
N ALA A 86 12.65 7.77 1.27
CA ALA A 86 13.04 8.15 -0.08
C ALA A 86 11.91 7.88 -1.09
N LEU A 87 11.29 6.70 -1.05
CA LEU A 87 10.13 6.35 -1.88
C LEU A 87 8.97 7.33 -1.65
N ASP A 88 8.69 7.67 -0.40
CA ASP A 88 7.60 8.56 -0.03
C ASP A 88 7.82 9.96 -0.62
N ARG A 89 9.04 10.49 -0.55
CA ARG A 89 9.37 11.76 -1.22
C ARG A 89 9.34 11.66 -2.74
N ALA A 90 9.92 10.61 -3.31
CA ALA A 90 9.97 10.40 -4.76
C ALA A 90 8.57 10.28 -5.39
N THR A 91 7.59 9.82 -4.60
CA THR A 91 6.18 9.70 -5.01
C THR A 91 5.29 10.83 -4.47
N ASN A 92 5.86 11.88 -3.88
CA ASN A 92 5.14 13.00 -3.27
C ASN A 92 4.06 12.56 -2.24
N GLY A 93 4.45 11.66 -1.34
CA GLY A 93 3.62 11.16 -0.25
C GLY A 93 2.77 9.95 -0.63
N CYS A 94 3.19 9.12 -1.58
CA CYS A 94 2.42 7.95 -2.03
C CYS A 94 3.09 6.60 -1.70
N ALA A 95 3.96 6.54 -0.70
CA ALA A 95 4.52 5.27 -0.25
C ALA A 95 3.56 4.51 0.69
N GLY A 96 3.56 3.20 0.55
CA GLY A 96 3.16 2.28 1.60
C GLY A 96 4.20 1.18 1.74
N TRP A 97 3.91 0.17 2.56
CA TRP A 97 4.77 -1.00 2.73
C TRP A 97 3.98 -2.15 3.36
N GLN A 98 4.42 -3.38 3.07
CA GLN A 98 3.89 -4.60 3.66
C GLN A 98 5.03 -5.43 4.27
N PRO A 99 5.31 -5.29 5.58
CA PRO A 99 6.23 -6.19 6.26
C PRO A 99 5.63 -7.60 6.31
N SER A 100 6.43 -8.59 5.91
CA SER A 100 6.04 -9.99 5.82
C SER A 100 6.88 -10.87 6.75
N THR A 101 6.22 -11.81 7.41
CA THR A 101 6.77 -12.87 8.28
C THR A 101 6.55 -14.27 7.69
N LEU A 102 5.93 -14.35 6.52
CA LEU A 102 5.63 -15.58 5.79
C LEU A 102 6.85 -16.21 5.11
N MET A 103 7.96 -15.48 5.03
CA MET A 103 9.23 -15.98 4.51
C MET A 103 10.02 -16.70 5.62
N PRO A 104 10.76 -17.79 5.32
CA PRO A 104 11.52 -18.55 6.32
C PRO A 104 12.47 -17.65 7.15
N PRO A 105 12.71 -17.90 8.46
CA PRO A 105 12.51 -19.17 9.21
C PRO A 105 11.09 -19.37 9.77
N THR A 106 10.90 -20.39 10.61
CA THR A 106 9.57 -20.86 11.07
C THR A 106 8.67 -19.73 11.61
N VAL A 107 7.36 -19.83 11.37
CA VAL A 107 6.35 -18.81 11.74
C VAL A 107 6.44 -18.37 13.22
N ALA A 108 6.78 -19.28 14.14
CA ALA A 108 6.87 -18.99 15.58
C ALA A 108 7.98 -17.99 15.93
N GLU A 109 9.09 -18.00 15.20
CA GLU A 109 10.20 -17.06 15.40
C GLU A 109 9.96 -15.74 14.66
N SER A 110 9.22 -15.79 13.55
CA SER A 110 9.07 -14.66 12.63
C SER A 110 8.11 -13.58 13.15
N VAL A 111 7.06 -13.93 13.92
CA VAL A 111 6.07 -12.94 14.40
C VAL A 111 6.65 -11.96 15.43
N PRO A 112 7.29 -12.38 16.55
CA PRO A 112 7.89 -11.44 17.51
C PRO A 112 8.90 -10.50 16.84
N ARG A 113 9.72 -11.06 15.94
CA ARG A 113 10.66 -10.29 15.13
C ARG A 113 9.96 -9.27 14.23
N GLY A 114 8.86 -9.65 13.59
CA GLY A 114 8.05 -8.76 12.76
C GLY A 114 7.48 -7.58 13.56
N ILE A 115 7.02 -7.82 14.79
CA ILE A 115 6.53 -6.77 15.71
C ILE A 115 7.64 -5.76 15.99
N ASP A 116 8.81 -6.26 16.43
CA ASP A 116 9.97 -5.42 16.75
C ASP A 116 10.47 -4.67 15.51
N PHE A 117 10.47 -5.32 14.34
CA PHE A 117 10.85 -4.72 13.07
C PHE A 117 9.95 -3.53 12.72
N VAL A 118 8.64 -3.68 12.84
CA VAL A 118 7.68 -2.61 12.55
C VAL A 118 7.85 -1.45 13.53
N ALA A 119 8.00 -1.75 14.83
CA ALA A 119 8.21 -0.76 15.86
C ALA A 119 9.51 0.04 15.64
N ALA A 120 10.62 -0.65 15.36
CA ALA A 120 11.92 -0.02 15.11
C ALA A 120 11.89 0.88 13.86
N THR A 121 11.30 0.41 12.77
CA THR A 121 11.18 1.18 11.51
C THR A 121 10.38 2.47 11.73
N ARG A 122 9.21 2.38 12.38
CA ARG A 122 8.39 3.57 12.72
C ARG A 122 9.09 4.48 13.72
N GLY A 123 9.85 3.93 14.66
CA GLY A 123 10.67 4.67 15.62
C GLY A 123 11.64 5.63 14.94
N ARG A 124 12.30 5.19 13.86
CA ARG A 124 13.17 6.06 13.06
C ARG A 124 12.45 7.25 12.44
N TRP A 125 11.27 7.04 11.86
CA TRP A 125 10.50 8.15 11.29
C TRP A 125 10.06 9.15 12.37
N ASN A 126 9.71 8.69 13.56
CA ASN A 126 9.40 9.56 14.69
C ASN A 126 10.61 10.41 15.11
N GLU A 127 11.79 9.79 15.21
CA GLU A 127 13.05 10.48 15.51
C GLU A 127 13.36 11.57 14.46
N TRP A 128 13.22 11.23 13.17
CA TRP A 128 13.52 12.16 12.08
C TRP A 128 12.51 13.29 11.98
N CYS A 129 11.21 13.02 12.16
CA CYS A 129 10.18 14.07 12.20
C CYS A 129 10.46 15.09 13.31
N ALA A 130 10.82 14.60 14.50
CA ALA A 130 11.12 15.45 15.65
C ALA A 130 12.42 16.26 15.48
N ALA A 131 13.33 15.81 14.60
CA ALA A 131 14.57 16.49 14.26
C ALA A 131 14.38 17.55 13.16
N ASP A 132 13.48 17.33 12.20
CA ASP A 132 13.15 18.27 11.12
C ASP A 132 12.60 19.61 11.66
N ASP A 133 11.87 19.56 12.79
CA ASP A 133 11.38 20.76 13.48
C ASP A 133 12.51 21.60 14.14
N ARG A 134 13.77 21.11 14.16
CA ARG A 134 14.89 21.73 14.87
C ARG A 134 15.93 22.29 13.89
N ALA A 135 15.71 23.55 13.50
CA ALA A 135 16.64 24.53 12.90
C ALA A 135 16.40 24.89 11.42
N PRO A 136 16.36 26.19 11.05
CA PRO A 136 16.41 26.63 9.67
C PRO A 136 17.83 26.47 9.11
N GLY A 137 18.01 25.75 8.01
CA GLY A 137 19.27 25.77 7.26
C GLY A 137 19.50 24.56 6.36
N ASP A 138 19.30 23.35 6.88
CA ASP A 138 19.50 22.09 6.15
C ASP A 138 18.43 21.06 6.58
N PRO A 139 17.83 20.30 5.64
CA PRO A 139 16.94 19.21 6.00
C PRO A 139 17.72 18.15 6.81
N PRO A 140 17.12 17.55 7.84
CA PRO A 140 17.75 16.48 8.59
C PRO A 140 18.08 15.33 7.64
N PHE A 141 19.25 14.73 7.85
CA PHE A 141 19.68 13.56 7.11
C PHE A 141 19.53 12.30 7.97
N PRO A 142 18.72 11.31 7.57
CA PRO A 142 17.82 11.29 6.42
C PRO A 142 16.50 12.03 6.71
N PRO A 143 15.81 12.53 5.68
CA PRO A 143 14.65 13.39 5.89
C PRO A 143 13.40 12.54 6.18
N ALA A 144 12.47 13.02 7.00
CA ALA A 144 11.33 12.20 7.47
C ALA A 144 10.22 12.01 6.42
N PRO A 145 9.49 10.89 6.31
CA PRO A 145 8.46 10.72 5.28
C PRO A 145 7.43 11.87 5.28
N LEU A 146 6.95 12.27 4.10
CA LEU A 146 5.91 13.30 3.95
C LEU A 146 4.58 12.88 4.60
N GLN A 147 4.33 11.58 4.67
CA GLN A 147 3.17 11.01 5.35
C GLN A 147 3.35 10.85 6.86
N GLY A 148 4.52 11.22 7.41
CA GLY A 148 4.95 10.85 8.76
C GLY A 148 5.32 9.36 8.79
N HIS A 149 4.30 8.50 8.71
CA HIS A 149 4.48 7.06 8.46
C HIS A 149 3.84 6.68 7.11
N PRO A 150 4.60 6.12 6.16
CA PRO A 150 4.05 5.43 5.00
C PRO A 150 2.96 4.43 5.38
N VAL A 151 1.97 4.25 4.50
CA VAL A 151 0.79 3.42 4.76
C VAL A 151 1.20 1.96 5.01
N LEU A 152 0.88 1.43 6.18
CA LEU A 152 1.17 0.04 6.55
C LEU A 152 0.02 -0.87 6.09
N VAL A 153 0.35 -1.86 5.27
CA VAL A 153 -0.60 -2.86 4.79
C VAL A 153 -0.26 -4.22 5.39
N GLN A 154 -1.29 -4.97 5.78
CA GLN A 154 -1.21 -6.35 6.21
C GLN A 154 -2.24 -7.22 5.47
N THR A 155 -2.08 -8.54 5.57
CA THR A 155 -3.05 -9.50 5.05
C THR A 155 -3.30 -10.58 6.08
N ASP A 156 -4.52 -11.08 6.12
CA ASP A 156 -4.93 -12.23 6.93
C ASP A 156 -4.09 -13.51 6.74
N ALA A 157 -3.42 -13.66 5.59
CA ALA A 157 -2.47 -14.74 5.35
C ALA A 157 -1.23 -14.65 6.25
N ASP A 158 -0.79 -13.45 6.66
CA ASP A 158 0.41 -13.25 7.46
C ASP A 158 0.06 -13.05 8.94
N PRO A 159 0.44 -13.95 9.87
CA PRO A 159 0.01 -13.89 11.27
C PRO A 159 0.36 -12.57 11.98
N LEU A 160 1.34 -11.80 11.47
CA LEU A 160 1.68 -10.47 11.94
C LEU A 160 0.48 -9.51 11.96
N TRP A 161 -0.50 -9.69 11.06
CA TRP A 161 -1.67 -8.81 10.90
C TRP A 161 -2.47 -8.60 12.19
N SER A 162 -2.48 -9.60 13.08
CA SER A 162 -3.20 -9.55 14.35
C SER A 162 -2.42 -8.89 15.49
N HIS A 163 -1.12 -8.60 15.27
CA HIS A 163 -0.20 -8.07 16.28
C HIS A 163 0.27 -6.65 16.01
N VAL A 164 0.09 -6.13 14.80
CA VAL A 164 0.44 -4.75 14.43
C VAL A 164 -0.79 -3.99 13.99
N ALA A 165 -0.93 -2.75 14.46
CA ALA A 165 -1.97 -1.85 13.97
C ALA A 165 -1.62 -1.36 12.55
N ALA A 166 -2.14 -2.08 11.55
CA ALA A 166 -2.05 -1.72 10.14
C ALA A 166 -3.06 -0.63 9.79
N ASP A 167 -2.75 0.15 8.75
CA ASP A 167 -3.71 1.12 8.21
C ASP A 167 -4.75 0.42 7.32
N ILE A 168 -4.31 -0.63 6.60
CA ILE A 168 -5.13 -1.47 5.73
C ILE A 168 -4.87 -2.95 6.05
N VAL A 169 -5.92 -3.74 6.13
CA VAL A 169 -5.85 -5.21 6.15
C VAL A 169 -6.62 -5.76 4.96
N VAL A 170 -5.96 -6.61 4.18
CA VAL A 170 -6.56 -7.41 3.12
C VAL A 170 -7.03 -8.74 3.71
N ILE A 171 -8.30 -9.08 3.48
CA ILE A 171 -8.91 -10.30 4.02
C ILE A 171 -9.62 -11.09 2.92
N ASP A 172 -9.71 -12.41 3.08
CA ASP A 172 -10.67 -13.25 2.37
C ASP A 172 -12.08 -13.16 2.99
N MET A 173 -13.11 -13.63 2.27
CA MET A 173 -14.52 -13.50 2.67
C MET A 173 -14.85 -14.07 4.07
N ASP A 174 -14.22 -15.19 4.42
CA ASP A 174 -14.49 -15.92 5.66
C ASP A 174 -13.57 -15.49 6.82
N SER A 175 -12.64 -14.58 6.55
CA SER A 175 -11.68 -14.10 7.54
C SER A 175 -12.33 -13.11 8.52
N PRO A 176 -11.88 -13.10 9.79
CA PRO A 176 -12.39 -12.15 10.77
C PRO A 176 -12.06 -10.71 10.34
N LYS A 177 -13.00 -9.80 10.60
CA LYS A 177 -12.83 -8.37 10.32
C LYS A 177 -11.66 -7.81 11.14
N PRO A 178 -10.84 -6.91 10.56
CA PRO A 178 -9.80 -6.24 11.34
C PRO A 178 -10.37 -5.38 12.48
N PRO A 179 -9.56 -5.11 13.51
CA PRO A 179 -9.93 -4.22 14.61
C PRO A 179 -10.41 -2.84 14.11
N PRO A 180 -11.28 -2.15 14.88
CA PRO A 180 -11.72 -0.80 14.53
C PRO A 180 -10.55 0.15 14.29
N GLY A 181 -10.70 1.03 13.30
CA GLY A 181 -9.69 2.02 12.91
C GLY A 181 -8.81 1.61 11.73
N GLN A 182 -8.82 0.34 11.33
CA GLN A 182 -8.13 -0.18 10.14
C GLN A 182 -9.10 -0.28 8.96
N LYS A 183 -8.62 -0.02 7.75
CA LYS A 183 -9.41 -0.22 6.52
C LYS A 183 -9.45 -1.70 6.15
N CYS A 184 -10.63 -2.18 5.78
CA CYS A 184 -10.83 -3.58 5.41
C CYS A 184 -10.99 -3.73 3.90
N LEU A 185 -10.06 -4.40 3.23
CA LEU A 185 -10.16 -4.69 1.80
C LEU A 185 -10.45 -6.16 1.56
N LEU A 186 -11.49 -6.46 0.78
CA LEU A 186 -11.79 -7.83 0.39
C LEU A 186 -10.89 -8.26 -0.77
N ARG A 187 -10.20 -9.38 -0.61
CA ARG A 187 -9.42 -10.00 -1.67
C ARG A 187 -10.34 -10.55 -2.76
N THR A 188 -10.01 -10.24 -4.01
CA THR A 188 -10.69 -10.80 -5.18
C THR A 188 -9.66 -11.29 -6.21
N TYR A 189 -9.93 -12.45 -6.80
CA TYR A 189 -9.05 -13.08 -7.79
C TYR A 189 -9.51 -12.90 -9.22
N THR A 190 -10.76 -12.42 -9.41
CA THR A 190 -11.34 -12.20 -10.73
C THR A 190 -11.92 -10.80 -10.81
N ALA A 191 -11.73 -10.16 -11.96
CA ALA A 191 -12.19 -8.80 -12.16
C ALA A 191 -13.72 -8.68 -12.36
N LEU A 192 -14.46 -9.79 -12.49
CA LEU A 192 -15.86 -9.76 -12.98
C LEU A 192 -16.89 -10.36 -12.02
N ALA A 193 -16.47 -11.12 -11.01
CA ALA A 193 -17.42 -11.76 -10.11
C ALA A 193 -17.78 -10.84 -8.92
N GLY A 194 -19.07 -10.82 -8.58
CA GLY A 194 -19.53 -10.34 -7.27
C GLY A 194 -19.73 -8.84 -7.10
N LEU A 195 -19.96 -8.06 -8.17
CA LEU A 195 -20.19 -6.61 -8.04
C LEU A 195 -21.35 -6.27 -7.08
N ASP A 196 -22.49 -6.99 -7.18
CA ASP A 196 -23.62 -6.80 -6.26
C ASP A 196 -23.24 -7.14 -4.81
N GLN A 197 -22.40 -8.16 -4.62
CA GLN A 197 -21.89 -8.53 -3.30
C GLN A 197 -20.92 -7.48 -2.76
N ILE A 198 -20.00 -6.99 -3.58
CA ILE A 198 -19.06 -5.91 -3.22
C ILE A 198 -19.84 -4.66 -2.81
N GLU A 199 -20.86 -4.28 -3.59
CA GLU A 199 -21.72 -3.14 -3.30
C GLU A 199 -22.47 -3.32 -1.97
N ALA A 200 -23.10 -4.48 -1.75
CA ALA A 200 -23.79 -4.78 -0.49
C ALA A 200 -22.83 -4.70 0.71
N LEU A 201 -21.68 -5.39 0.65
CA LEU A 201 -20.67 -5.37 1.71
C LEU A 201 -20.13 -3.96 1.97
N TYR A 202 -19.96 -3.16 0.92
CA TYR A 202 -19.53 -1.78 1.03
C TYR A 202 -20.61 -0.90 1.63
N HIS A 203 -21.89 -1.06 1.30
CA HIS A 203 -22.95 -0.28 1.94
C HIS A 203 -23.14 -0.65 3.41
N ASP A 204 -22.99 -1.93 3.75
CA ASP A 204 -23.18 -2.46 5.11
C ASP A 204 -22.03 -2.13 6.07
N GLY A 205 -20.93 -1.50 5.62
CA GLY A 205 -19.81 -1.24 6.54
C GLY A 205 -18.85 -2.39 6.72
N ILE A 206 -19.03 -3.48 5.98
CA ILE A 206 -18.22 -4.69 6.14
C ILE A 206 -16.83 -4.46 5.52
N ILE A 207 -16.79 -3.89 4.31
CA ILE A 207 -15.55 -3.57 3.60
C ILE A 207 -15.44 -2.07 3.31
N ASP A 208 -14.21 -1.59 3.15
CA ASP A 208 -13.89 -0.26 2.65
C ASP A 208 -13.42 -0.27 1.19
N GLY A 209 -13.14 -1.46 0.65
CA GLY A 209 -12.65 -1.63 -0.71
C GLY A 209 -12.32 -3.05 -1.07
N ILE A 210 -11.64 -3.21 -2.20
CA ILE A 210 -11.23 -4.50 -2.75
C ILE A 210 -9.75 -4.52 -3.09
N HIS A 211 -9.14 -5.71 -3.03
CA HIS A 211 -7.77 -5.96 -3.42
C HIS A 211 -7.72 -7.06 -4.50
N LEU A 212 -7.40 -6.66 -5.73
CA LEU A 212 -7.31 -7.56 -6.88
C LEU A 212 -5.98 -8.33 -6.86
N THR A 213 -6.07 -9.67 -6.84
CA THR A 213 -4.91 -10.57 -6.91
C THR A 213 -5.04 -11.47 -8.16
N PRO A 214 -4.87 -10.89 -9.36
CA PRO A 214 -5.18 -11.60 -10.60
C PRO A 214 -4.12 -12.67 -10.89
N PRO A 215 -4.49 -13.90 -11.27
CA PRO A 215 -3.51 -14.94 -11.64
C PRO A 215 -2.70 -14.57 -12.88
N TYR A 216 -3.25 -13.70 -13.74
CA TYR A 216 -2.58 -13.14 -14.92
C TYR A 216 -2.63 -11.61 -14.87
N PRO A 217 -1.64 -10.92 -14.26
CA PRO A 217 -1.70 -9.50 -13.95
C PRO A 217 -2.09 -8.58 -15.10
N ARG A 218 -1.41 -8.71 -16.24
CA ARG A 218 -1.71 -7.93 -17.45
C ARG A 218 -3.18 -8.05 -17.85
N ARG A 219 -3.67 -9.29 -17.97
CA ARG A 219 -5.03 -9.57 -18.41
C ARG A 219 -6.06 -9.11 -17.36
N GLY A 220 -5.81 -9.42 -16.09
CA GLY A 220 -6.74 -9.07 -15.00
C GLY A 220 -6.90 -7.57 -14.80
N LEU A 221 -5.80 -6.80 -14.87
CA LEU A 221 -5.87 -5.33 -14.79
C LEU A 221 -6.55 -4.72 -16.02
N GLN A 222 -6.30 -5.26 -17.21
CA GLN A 222 -6.98 -4.83 -18.44
C GLN A 222 -8.49 -5.09 -18.36
N GLU A 223 -8.90 -6.31 -18.01
CA GLU A 223 -10.31 -6.69 -17.86
C GLU A 223 -11.01 -5.85 -16.77
N PHE A 224 -10.32 -5.57 -15.66
CA PHE A 224 -10.83 -4.69 -14.62
C PHE A 224 -11.06 -3.26 -15.13
N ALA A 225 -10.06 -2.68 -15.82
CA ALA A 225 -10.16 -1.32 -16.37
C ALA A 225 -11.29 -1.19 -17.39
N ASP A 226 -11.49 -2.21 -18.22
CA ASP A 226 -12.44 -2.16 -19.33
C ASP A 226 -13.89 -2.48 -18.90
N THR A 227 -14.06 -3.22 -17.79
CA THR A 227 -15.40 -3.72 -17.40
C THR A 227 -15.81 -3.30 -15.98
N MET A 228 -15.01 -3.65 -14.97
CA MET A 228 -15.38 -3.45 -13.57
C MET A 228 -15.33 -1.97 -13.16
N LEU A 229 -14.29 -1.24 -13.61
CA LEU A 229 -14.14 0.17 -13.29
C LEU A 229 -15.34 1.02 -13.78
N PRO A 230 -15.79 0.95 -15.05
CA PRO A 230 -16.99 1.67 -15.49
C PRO A 230 -18.23 1.34 -14.65
N ALA A 231 -18.44 0.06 -14.32
CA ALA A 231 -19.59 -0.37 -13.53
C ALA A 231 -19.55 0.18 -12.08
N LEU A 232 -18.37 0.24 -11.46
CA LEU A 232 -18.18 0.85 -10.14
C LEU A 232 -18.44 2.36 -10.14
N VAL A 233 -18.08 3.06 -11.23
CA VAL A 233 -18.36 4.49 -11.41
C VAL A 233 -19.86 4.73 -11.64
N GLU A 234 -20.50 3.95 -12.51
CA GLU A 234 -21.95 4.03 -12.79
C GLU A 234 -22.79 3.82 -11.53
N ARG A 235 -22.38 2.89 -10.66
CA ARG A 235 -23.01 2.62 -9.36
C ARG A 235 -22.67 3.67 -8.28
N GLY A 236 -21.85 4.67 -8.59
CA GLY A 236 -21.48 5.74 -7.64
C GLY A 236 -20.56 5.28 -6.50
N LEU A 237 -19.93 4.10 -6.62
CA LEU A 237 -18.98 3.58 -5.63
C LEU A 237 -17.62 4.28 -5.73
N LEU A 238 -17.32 4.85 -6.91
CA LEU A 238 -16.12 5.62 -7.19
C LEU A 238 -16.49 7.00 -7.76
N PRO A 239 -15.76 8.07 -7.39
CA PRO A 239 -15.93 9.38 -8.00
C PRO A 239 -15.43 9.38 -9.45
N GLU A 240 -15.87 10.33 -10.27
CA GLU A 240 -15.33 10.54 -11.63
C GLU A 240 -13.83 10.90 -11.61
N ALA A 241 -13.45 11.85 -10.75
CA ALA A 241 -12.06 12.28 -10.59
C ALA A 241 -11.36 11.56 -9.43
N ARG A 242 -10.06 11.30 -9.55
CA ARG A 242 -9.26 10.82 -8.41
C ARG A 242 -9.05 11.93 -7.39
N ARG A 243 -8.95 11.51 -6.12
CA ARG A 243 -8.52 12.38 -5.03
C ARG A 243 -7.05 12.76 -5.20
N THR A 244 -6.70 13.96 -4.78
CA THR A 244 -5.34 14.49 -4.74
C THR A 244 -4.78 14.47 -3.31
N GLY A 245 -3.49 14.79 -3.15
CA GLY A 245 -2.79 14.74 -1.87
C GLY A 245 -2.09 13.41 -1.63
N THR A 246 -1.59 13.22 -0.40
CA THR A 246 -0.85 12.01 0.00
C THR A 246 -1.74 10.77 -0.03
N LEU A 247 -1.14 9.58 -0.08
CA LEU A 247 -1.88 8.33 -0.07
C LEU A 247 -2.76 8.20 1.19
N ARG A 248 -2.26 8.56 2.37
CA ARG A 248 -3.07 8.67 3.61
C ARG A 248 -4.30 9.56 3.43
N GLN A 249 -4.15 10.74 2.85
CA GLN A 249 -5.26 11.67 2.60
C GLN A 249 -6.29 11.08 1.63
N ARG A 250 -5.84 10.47 0.52
CA ARG A 250 -6.74 9.85 -0.47
C ARG A 250 -7.57 8.72 0.15
N LEU A 251 -6.97 7.93 1.03
CA LEU A 251 -7.59 6.81 1.74
C LEU A 251 -8.42 7.23 2.97
N GLY A 252 -8.37 8.51 3.38
CA GLY A 252 -9.04 9.00 4.58
C GLY A 252 -8.50 8.35 5.87
N LEU A 253 -7.19 8.09 5.91
CA LEU A 253 -6.49 7.59 7.09
C LEU A 253 -6.13 8.74 8.04
N ALA A 254 -5.92 8.42 9.31
CA ALA A 254 -5.47 9.39 10.30
C ALA A 254 -4.13 10.02 9.87
N ALA A 255 -4.01 11.32 10.12
CA ALA A 255 -2.74 12.02 9.99
C ALA A 255 -1.77 11.50 11.06
N MET A 256 -0.53 11.23 10.66
CA MET A 256 0.57 10.93 11.57
C MET A 256 1.40 12.19 11.78
N PRO A 257 2.13 12.31 12.90
CA PRO A 257 3.13 13.36 13.06
C PRO A 257 4.08 13.34 11.86
N HIS A 258 4.19 14.46 11.15
CA HIS A 258 5.06 14.61 9.99
C HIS A 258 5.75 15.96 10.04
N ALA A 259 6.98 16.02 9.54
CA ALA A 259 7.67 17.29 9.34
C ALA A 259 6.99 18.09 8.22
N ILE A 260 6.84 19.40 8.40
CA ILE A 260 6.29 20.30 7.38
C ILE A 260 7.43 21.04 6.70
N HIS A 261 7.93 20.49 5.59
CA HIS A 261 8.67 21.28 4.61
C HIS A 261 8.05 21.06 3.23
N PRO A 262 7.23 22.00 2.72
CA PRO A 262 6.85 21.95 1.33
C PRO A 262 8.12 22.06 0.49
N VAL A 263 8.31 21.12 -0.45
CA VAL A 263 9.27 21.31 -1.54
C VAL A 263 8.80 22.57 -2.28
N PRO A 264 9.60 23.64 -2.36
CA PRO A 264 9.19 24.83 -3.09
C PRO A 264 8.92 24.42 -4.54
N ALA A 265 7.76 24.82 -5.06
CA ALA A 265 7.46 24.67 -6.48
C ALA A 265 8.52 25.45 -7.26
N GLY A 266 9.42 24.72 -7.92
CA GLY A 266 10.39 25.28 -8.87
C GLY A 266 9.74 25.58 -10.21
#